data_AF-A0A6I6S3W6-F1
#
_entry.id   AF-A0A6I6S3W6-F1
#
_cell.length_a   1.000
_cell.length_b   1.000
_cell.length_c   1.000
_cell.angle_alpha   90.00
_cell.angle_beta   90.00
_cell.angle_gamma   90.00
#
_symmetry.space_group_name_H-M   'P 1'
#
loop_
_entity.id
_entity.type
_entity.pdbx_description
1 polymer ?
#
loop_
_entity_poly.entity_id
_entity_poly.type
_entity_poly.pdbx_seq_one_letter_code
_entity_poly.pdbx_strand_id
1 'polypeptide(L)'
;MPLQNRVTPYGEIQAVPSRGTMLGNRGRLHNKQQELTRNWRTVNWLSCRLQFRGRQRQVMGPASYTELFFLDEATSFAAGHRPCSECRNADYLRFKRAWMAAYELTELPDAQTVDHTLARHRLDPGRSRQIWHEQNRDDLPDGTMVHWQGGPWLVWGARVFRWTHDGYANAAARDHLPQQATVVTPQCTVRVLRAGYRPLVHETVGSSFPRNPSPKSY
;
A
#
# COMPACT_ATOMS: atom_id res chain seq x y z
N MET A 1 -4.99 24.07 -3.68
CA MET A 1 -5.71 22.78 -3.58
C MET A 1 -4.70 21.65 -3.56
N PRO A 2 -4.93 20.54 -2.83
CA PRO A 2 -4.02 19.39 -2.87
C PRO A 2 -3.98 18.76 -4.27
N LEU A 3 -2.82 18.23 -4.66
CA LEU A 3 -2.68 17.45 -5.89
C LEU A 3 -3.38 16.09 -5.74
N GLN A 4 -3.93 15.55 -6.84
CA GLN A 4 -4.48 14.20 -6.87
C GLN A 4 -3.36 13.16 -6.92
N ASN A 5 -2.80 12.84 -5.76
CA ASN A 5 -1.66 11.92 -5.66
C ASN A 5 -1.63 11.10 -4.35
N ARG A 6 -2.73 11.03 -3.60
CA ARG A 6 -2.84 10.21 -2.39
C ARG A 6 -3.56 8.91 -2.69
N VAL A 7 -2.90 7.79 -2.40
CA VAL A 7 -3.40 6.48 -2.79
C VAL A 7 -4.10 5.81 -1.63
N THR A 8 -5.33 5.35 -1.86
CA THR A 8 -6.10 4.57 -0.89
C THR A 8 -5.68 3.09 -0.91
N PRO A 9 -6.05 2.28 0.09
CA PRO A 9 -5.87 0.82 0.05
C PRO A 9 -6.56 0.17 -1.16
N TYR A 10 -7.55 0.84 -1.76
CA TYR A 10 -8.23 0.39 -2.96
C TYR A 10 -7.50 0.74 -4.27
N GLY A 11 -6.36 1.41 -4.15
CA GLY A 11 -5.55 1.83 -5.29
C GLY A 11 -6.07 3.08 -6.01
N GLU A 12 -7.16 3.69 -5.53
CA GLU A 12 -7.68 4.97 -6.02
C GLU A 12 -6.72 6.11 -5.67
N ILE A 13 -6.70 7.16 -6.49
CA ILE A 13 -5.85 8.33 -6.29
C ILE A 13 -6.73 9.54 -6.02
N GLN A 14 -6.58 10.15 -4.84
CA GLN A 14 -7.44 11.22 -4.33
C GLN A 14 -6.64 12.50 -4.08
N ALA A 15 -7.33 13.65 -4.17
CA ALA A 15 -6.78 14.97 -3.89
C ALA A 15 -7.06 15.37 -2.44
N VAL A 16 -6.17 14.96 -1.51
CA VAL A 16 -6.29 15.27 -0.08
C VAL A 16 -4.97 15.80 0.48
N PRO A 17 -4.98 16.65 1.52
CA PRO A 17 -3.78 17.33 2.01
C PRO A 17 -2.86 16.47 2.89
N SER A 18 -3.32 15.29 3.33
CA SER A 18 -2.57 14.38 4.21
C SER A 18 -1.19 14.06 3.61
N ARG A 19 -0.14 13.96 4.43
CA ARG A 19 1.23 13.84 3.89
C ARG A 19 1.61 12.41 3.51
N GLY A 20 1.15 11.43 4.30
CA GLY A 20 1.62 10.05 4.21
C GLY A 20 3.09 9.89 4.65
N THR A 21 3.53 8.64 4.81
CA THR A 21 4.91 8.32 5.23
C THR A 21 5.72 7.65 4.12
N MET A 22 5.11 7.39 2.96
CA MET A 22 5.77 6.69 1.88
C MET A 22 5.40 7.24 0.51
N LEU A 23 6.39 7.22 -0.39
CA LEU A 23 6.26 7.61 -1.78
C LEU A 23 5.92 6.38 -2.65
N GLY A 24 5.31 6.61 -3.80
CA GLY A 24 4.92 5.58 -4.77
C GLY A 24 5.21 5.97 -6.21
N ASN A 25 5.31 4.96 -7.06
CA ASN A 25 5.46 5.13 -8.50
C ASN A 25 4.59 4.12 -9.25
N ARG A 26 3.77 4.62 -10.19
CA ARG A 26 3.03 3.83 -11.20
C ARG A 26 3.34 4.27 -12.63
N GLY A 27 4.43 5.02 -12.82
CA GLY A 27 4.83 5.72 -14.03
C GLY A 27 4.29 7.16 -14.09
N ARG A 28 4.43 7.79 -15.26
CA ARG A 28 3.89 9.13 -15.53
C ARG A 28 2.40 9.05 -15.84
N LEU A 29 1.59 9.57 -14.92
CA LEU A 29 0.13 9.57 -14.97
C LEU A 29 -0.45 10.95 -15.35
N HIS A 30 0.30 12.02 -15.07
CA HIS A 30 -0.19 13.39 -15.21
C HIS A 30 0.15 14.06 -16.56
N ASN A 31 -0.71 14.98 -16.99
CA ASN A 31 -0.48 15.92 -18.09
C ASN A 31 0.36 17.13 -17.63
N LYS A 32 0.54 18.15 -18.48
CA LYS A 32 1.33 19.35 -18.13
C LYS A 32 0.67 20.22 -17.05
N GLN A 33 -0.64 20.06 -16.84
CA GLN A 33 -1.47 20.77 -15.87
C GLN A 33 -1.55 20.03 -14.52
N GLN A 34 -0.78 18.96 -14.33
CA GLN A 34 -0.79 18.11 -13.13
C GLN A 34 -2.12 17.38 -12.89
N GLU A 35 -2.88 17.12 -13.96
CA GLU A 35 -4.12 16.34 -13.92
C GLU A 35 -3.84 14.90 -14.33
N LEU A 36 -4.43 13.93 -13.63
CA LEU A 36 -4.27 12.52 -13.96
C LEU A 36 -5.00 12.18 -15.26
N THR A 37 -4.30 11.53 -16.18
CA THR A 37 -4.83 11.06 -17.48
C THR A 37 -4.99 9.54 -17.54
N ARG A 38 -4.51 8.84 -16.51
CA ARG A 38 -4.49 7.38 -16.39
C ARG A 38 -4.20 6.97 -14.95
N ASN A 39 -4.54 5.74 -14.59
CA ASN A 39 -4.33 5.21 -13.24
C ASN A 39 -2.96 4.53 -13.04
N TRP A 40 -2.33 4.08 -14.13
CA TRP A 40 -0.97 3.53 -14.17
C TRP A 40 -0.40 3.60 -15.59
N ARG A 41 0.91 3.41 -15.72
CA ARG A 41 1.62 3.27 -17.01
C ARG A 41 2.51 2.03 -17.08
N THR A 42 2.94 1.51 -15.95
CA THR A 42 3.84 0.34 -15.85
C THR A 42 3.21 -0.74 -14.98
N VAL A 43 3.78 -1.95 -15.02
CA VAL A 43 3.45 -3.01 -14.05
C VAL A 43 4.28 -2.93 -12.77
N ASN A 44 5.47 -2.32 -12.85
CA ASN A 44 6.42 -2.15 -11.75
C ASN A 44 5.94 -1.02 -10.81
N TRP A 45 5.04 -1.37 -9.90
CA TRP A 45 4.49 -0.44 -8.91
C TRP A 45 5.32 -0.50 -7.65
N LEU A 46 5.99 0.61 -7.34
CA LEU A 46 7.02 0.65 -6.31
C LEU A 46 6.59 1.54 -5.14
N SER A 47 6.90 1.12 -3.92
CA SER A 47 6.87 1.96 -2.73
C SER A 47 8.28 2.37 -2.32
N CYS A 48 8.48 3.67 -2.11
CA CYS A 48 9.77 4.35 -2.01
C CYS A 48 9.86 5.16 -0.71
N ARG A 49 11.09 5.39 -0.22
CA ARG A 49 11.32 6.37 0.85
C ARG A 49 10.96 7.78 0.38
N LEU A 50 10.45 8.62 1.28
CA LEU A 50 10.21 10.04 1.00
C LEU A 50 11.51 10.78 0.68
N GLN A 51 12.61 10.42 1.35
CA GLN A 51 13.93 11.01 1.18
C GLN A 51 14.97 9.93 0.87
N PHE A 52 15.83 10.20 -0.11
CA PHE A 52 16.89 9.29 -0.49
C PHE A 52 18.04 10.07 -1.15
N ARG A 53 19.26 9.93 -0.62
CA ARG A 53 20.50 10.55 -1.15
C ARG A 53 20.38 12.05 -1.43
N GLY A 54 19.68 12.79 -0.57
CA GLY A 54 19.49 14.25 -0.73
C GLY A 54 18.74 14.67 -2.00
N ARG A 55 18.09 13.74 -2.73
CA ARG A 55 17.40 14.04 -3.99
C ARG A 55 16.21 14.98 -3.74
N GLN A 56 16.25 16.15 -4.36
CA GLN A 56 15.12 17.07 -4.43
C GLN A 56 14.30 16.78 -5.70
N ARG A 57 12.98 16.89 -5.61
CA ARG A 57 12.06 16.63 -6.72
C ARG A 57 10.91 17.62 -6.68
N GLN A 58 10.49 18.09 -7.84
CA GLN A 58 9.20 18.73 -8.00
C GLN A 58 8.13 17.64 -8.12
N VAL A 59 7.17 17.65 -7.20
CA VAL A 59 6.03 16.72 -7.24
C VAL A 59 5.25 16.95 -8.53
N MET A 60 5.01 15.88 -9.29
CA MET A 60 4.35 15.89 -10.58
C MET A 60 5.02 16.89 -11.54
N GLY A 61 6.35 16.85 -11.58
CA GLY A 61 7.16 17.70 -12.43
C GLY A 61 7.11 17.26 -13.91
N PRO A 62 7.37 18.18 -14.87
CA PRO A 62 7.36 17.86 -16.29
C PRO A 62 8.26 16.67 -16.64
N ALA A 63 7.77 15.76 -17.49
CA ALA A 63 8.49 14.57 -17.96
C ALA A 63 8.97 13.59 -16.87
N SER A 64 8.51 13.72 -15.62
CA SER A 64 8.80 12.80 -14.52
C SER A 64 7.68 11.77 -14.31
N TYR A 65 7.95 10.74 -13.49
CA TYR A 65 6.86 9.87 -13.02
C TYR A 65 5.96 10.64 -12.05
N THR A 66 4.75 10.14 -11.80
CA THR A 66 3.85 10.77 -10.83
C THR A 66 4.21 10.29 -9.44
N GLU A 67 4.71 11.19 -8.59
CA GLU A 67 4.89 10.96 -7.17
C GLU A 67 3.53 10.68 -6.52
N LEU A 68 3.32 9.42 -6.14
CA LEU A 68 2.17 9.01 -5.34
C LEU A 68 2.56 8.94 -3.87
N PHE A 69 1.61 9.08 -2.96
CA PHE A 69 1.86 9.04 -1.54
C PHE A 69 0.89 8.10 -0.84
N PHE A 70 1.41 7.31 0.08
CA PHE A 70 0.65 6.37 0.89
C PHE A 70 0.75 6.76 2.35
N LEU A 71 -0.28 6.44 3.12
CA LEU A 71 -0.21 6.54 4.58
C LEU A 71 1.02 5.79 5.11
N ASP A 72 1.22 4.54 4.67
CA ASP A 72 2.28 3.64 5.09
C ASP A 72 2.47 2.45 4.10
N GLU A 73 3.22 1.43 4.51
CA GLU A 73 3.50 0.27 3.67
C GLU A 73 2.35 -0.69 3.50
N ALA A 74 1.58 -0.95 4.55
CA ALA A 74 0.36 -1.75 4.45
C ALA A 74 -0.62 -1.16 3.40
N THR A 75 -0.75 0.17 3.37
CA THR A 75 -1.52 0.88 2.34
C THR A 75 -0.94 0.66 0.94
N SER A 76 0.37 0.78 0.78
CA SER A 76 1.02 0.56 -0.52
C SER A 76 0.86 -0.87 -1.03
N PHE A 77 0.91 -1.84 -0.12
CA PHE A 77 0.75 -3.27 -0.39
C PHE A 77 -0.67 -3.60 -0.79
N ALA A 78 -1.66 -3.03 -0.09
CA ALA A 78 -3.05 -3.12 -0.49
C ALA A 78 -3.28 -2.56 -1.90
N ALA A 79 -2.68 -1.42 -2.19
CA ALA A 79 -2.67 -0.84 -3.53
C ALA A 79 -1.78 -1.60 -4.55
N GLY A 80 -1.19 -2.74 -4.19
CA GLY A 80 -0.44 -3.63 -5.10
C GLY A 80 0.97 -3.19 -5.46
N HIS A 81 1.65 -2.46 -4.57
CA HIS A 81 3.05 -2.05 -4.72
C HIS A 81 3.98 -3.00 -3.96
N ARG A 82 5.23 -3.12 -4.42
CA ARG A 82 6.32 -3.76 -3.67
C ARG A 82 7.37 -2.74 -3.25
N PRO A 83 8.27 -3.07 -2.30
CA PRO A 83 9.37 -2.18 -1.96
C PRO A 83 10.28 -1.90 -3.16
N CYS A 84 10.72 -0.64 -3.28
CA CYS A 84 11.67 -0.19 -4.28
C CYS A 84 13.06 -0.81 -4.06
N SER A 85 13.63 -1.39 -5.13
CA SER A 85 14.97 -2.02 -5.08
C SER A 85 16.11 -1.03 -4.88
N GLU A 86 15.90 0.26 -5.17
CA GLU A 86 16.91 1.31 -5.04
C GLU A 86 16.89 1.90 -3.62
N CYS A 87 15.86 2.69 -3.30
CA CYS A 87 15.83 3.45 -2.04
C CYS A 87 15.41 2.62 -0.82
N ARG A 88 14.79 1.46 -1.04
CA ARG A 88 14.34 0.52 -0.01
C ARG A 88 14.99 -0.85 -0.18
N ASN A 89 16.24 -0.89 -0.64
CA ASN A 89 16.93 -2.14 -1.02
C ASN A 89 16.87 -3.23 0.07
N ALA A 90 17.15 -2.88 1.34
CA ALA A 90 17.07 -3.83 2.44
C ALA A 90 15.65 -4.41 2.62
N ASP A 91 14.61 -3.57 2.53
CA ASP A 91 13.22 -4.00 2.61
C ASP A 91 12.83 -4.86 1.40
N TYR A 92 13.32 -4.49 0.21
CA TYR A 92 13.13 -5.25 -1.01
C TYR A 92 13.75 -6.66 -0.92
N LEU A 93 14.96 -6.79 -0.38
CA LEU A 93 15.58 -8.10 -0.18
C LEU A 93 14.83 -8.95 0.86
N ARG A 94 14.34 -8.35 1.96
CA ARG A 94 13.46 -9.05 2.92
C ARG A 94 12.16 -9.51 2.25
N PHE A 95 11.56 -8.65 1.43
CA PHE A 95 10.35 -8.97 0.66
C PHE A 95 10.58 -10.13 -0.30
N LYS A 96 11.70 -10.12 -1.04
CA LYS A 96 12.07 -11.23 -1.93
C LYS A 96 12.33 -12.54 -1.19
N ARG A 97 12.97 -12.51 -0.02
CA ARG A 97 13.19 -13.71 0.80
C ARG A 97 11.88 -14.30 1.30
N ALA A 98 10.98 -13.46 1.79
CA ALA A 98 9.64 -13.89 2.19
C ALA A 98 8.82 -14.39 0.98
N TRP A 99 8.99 -13.78 -0.20
CA TRP A 99 8.40 -14.29 -1.44
C TRP A 99 8.94 -15.67 -1.83
N MET A 100 10.26 -15.85 -1.77
CA MET A 100 10.91 -17.14 -2.02
C MET A 100 10.34 -18.22 -1.10
N ALA A 101 10.24 -17.94 0.21
CA ALA A 101 9.63 -18.86 1.18
C ALA A 101 8.12 -19.10 0.90
N ALA A 102 7.34 -18.06 0.59
CA ALA A 102 5.91 -18.14 0.34
C ALA A 102 5.53 -18.97 -0.90
N TYR A 103 6.45 -19.13 -1.84
CA TYR A 103 6.27 -19.86 -3.10
C TYR A 103 7.23 -21.06 -3.22
N GLU A 104 7.89 -21.44 -2.13
CA GLU A 104 8.80 -22.59 -2.06
C GLU A 104 9.85 -22.60 -3.18
N LEU A 105 10.37 -21.41 -3.50
CA LEU A 105 11.38 -21.23 -4.55
C LEU A 105 12.77 -21.57 -4.00
N THR A 106 13.62 -22.16 -4.84
CA THR A 106 15.03 -22.44 -4.51
C THR A 106 15.93 -21.21 -4.60
N GLU A 107 15.51 -20.19 -5.36
CA GLU A 107 16.26 -18.96 -5.58
C GLU A 107 15.39 -17.72 -5.43
N LEU A 108 16.05 -16.57 -5.20
CA LEU A 108 15.37 -15.29 -5.09
C LEU A 108 14.74 -14.89 -6.44
N PRO A 109 13.42 -14.67 -6.53
CA PRO A 109 12.75 -14.39 -7.79
C PRO A 109 13.27 -13.08 -8.42
N ASP A 110 13.36 -12.96 -9.74
CA ASP A 110 13.69 -11.67 -10.34
C ASP A 110 12.55 -10.63 -10.12
N ALA A 111 12.84 -9.35 -10.40
CA ALA A 111 11.88 -8.27 -10.22
C ALA A 111 10.65 -8.39 -11.13
N GLN A 112 10.85 -8.85 -12.37
CA GLN A 112 9.80 -8.96 -13.38
C GLN A 112 8.80 -10.05 -13.02
N THR A 113 9.28 -11.18 -12.50
CA THR A 113 8.46 -12.28 -11.97
C THR A 113 7.55 -11.79 -10.85
N VAL A 114 8.10 -11.02 -9.90
CA VAL A 114 7.33 -10.41 -8.82
C VAL A 114 6.31 -9.39 -9.36
N ASP A 115 6.74 -8.47 -10.23
CA ASP A 115 5.89 -7.42 -10.80
C ASP A 115 4.73 -7.98 -11.65
N HIS A 116 4.97 -9.04 -12.43
CA HIS A 116 3.93 -9.72 -13.20
C HIS A 116 2.94 -10.47 -12.31
N THR A 117 3.41 -11.12 -11.25
CA THR A 117 2.51 -11.80 -10.30
C THR A 117 1.64 -10.78 -9.55
N LEU A 118 2.23 -9.67 -9.09
CA LEU A 118 1.47 -8.56 -8.50
C LEU A 118 0.44 -8.00 -9.48
N ALA A 119 0.80 -7.80 -10.75
CA ALA A 119 -0.12 -7.30 -11.77
C ALA A 119 -1.35 -8.20 -11.95
N ARG A 120 -1.16 -9.53 -11.93
CA ARG A 120 -2.26 -10.52 -12.05
C ARG A 120 -3.15 -10.59 -10.80
N HIS A 121 -2.60 -10.34 -9.62
CA HIS A 121 -3.32 -10.48 -8.35
C HIS A 121 -3.96 -9.18 -7.85
N ARG A 122 -3.57 -8.02 -8.41
CA ARG A 122 -4.08 -6.72 -7.96
C ARG A 122 -5.18 -6.15 -8.85
N LEU A 123 -5.27 -6.53 -10.11
CA LEU A 123 -6.29 -6.06 -11.06
C LEU A 123 -6.94 -7.24 -11.77
N ASP A 124 -8.23 -7.13 -12.05
CA ASP A 124 -8.99 -8.09 -12.86
C ASP A 124 -8.36 -8.27 -14.26
N PRO A 125 -8.71 -9.33 -15.01
CA PRO A 125 -8.16 -9.56 -16.35
C PRO A 125 -8.36 -8.37 -17.30
N GLY A 126 -9.49 -7.66 -17.18
CA GLY A 126 -9.79 -6.44 -17.93
C GLY A 126 -9.03 -5.20 -17.46
N ARG A 127 -8.30 -5.29 -16.35
CA ARG A 127 -7.54 -4.21 -15.70
C ARG A 127 -8.39 -2.97 -15.43
N SER A 128 -9.66 -3.18 -15.10
CA SER A 128 -10.66 -2.17 -14.82
C SER A 128 -10.88 -1.97 -13.33
N ARG A 129 -10.66 -3.02 -12.51
CA ARG A 129 -10.99 -3.04 -11.08
C ARG A 129 -9.94 -3.79 -10.27
N GLN A 130 -9.80 -3.40 -9.00
CA GLN A 130 -8.97 -4.16 -8.06
C GLN A 130 -9.59 -5.52 -7.76
N ILE A 131 -8.77 -6.56 -7.63
CA ILE A 131 -9.23 -7.88 -7.19
C ILE A 131 -9.31 -7.89 -5.67
N TRP A 132 -10.50 -8.21 -5.15
CA TRP A 132 -10.73 -8.55 -3.75
C TRP A 132 -11.02 -10.05 -3.65
N HIS A 133 -10.78 -10.64 -2.48
CA HIS A 133 -11.01 -12.07 -2.26
C HIS A 133 -11.33 -12.36 -0.80
N GLU A 134 -12.00 -13.48 -0.56
CA GLU A 134 -12.33 -13.92 0.80
C GLU A 134 -11.21 -14.76 1.39
N GLN A 135 -10.93 -14.55 2.68
CA GLN A 135 -10.10 -15.45 3.49
C GLN A 135 -10.67 -15.57 4.89
N ASN A 136 -10.36 -16.69 5.56
CA ASN A 136 -10.66 -16.84 6.96
C ASN A 136 -9.96 -15.74 7.77
N ARG A 137 -10.73 -14.99 8.56
CA ARG A 137 -10.22 -13.89 9.39
C ARG A 137 -9.10 -14.33 10.32
N ASP A 138 -9.07 -15.58 10.76
CA ASP A 138 -8.09 -16.09 11.73
C ASP A 138 -6.73 -16.40 11.07
N ASP A 139 -6.72 -16.56 9.74
CA ASP A 139 -5.52 -16.88 8.95
C ASP A 139 -4.86 -15.64 8.32
N LEU A 140 -5.42 -14.45 8.55
CA LEU A 140 -4.90 -13.19 8.03
C LEU A 140 -3.61 -12.77 8.77
N PRO A 141 -2.49 -12.59 8.05
CA PRO A 141 -1.27 -12.06 8.67
C PRO A 141 -1.39 -10.55 8.92
N ASP A 142 -0.61 -10.07 9.90
CA ASP A 142 -0.40 -8.64 10.16
C ASP A 142 -0.03 -7.89 8.88
N GLY A 143 -0.62 -6.71 8.69
CA GLY A 143 -0.39 -5.91 7.48
C GLY A 143 -1.41 -6.15 6.36
N THR A 144 -2.30 -7.13 6.53
CA THR A 144 -3.40 -7.36 5.58
C THR A 144 -4.47 -6.29 5.73
N MET A 145 -4.93 -5.73 4.62
CA MET A 145 -6.06 -4.80 4.59
C MET A 145 -7.31 -5.52 4.10
N VAL A 146 -8.43 -5.26 4.78
CA VAL A 146 -9.75 -5.81 4.49
C VAL A 146 -10.76 -4.69 4.24
N HIS A 147 -11.85 -4.98 3.53
CA HIS A 147 -13.02 -4.12 3.47
C HIS A 147 -14.00 -4.57 4.56
N TRP A 148 -14.34 -3.67 5.48
CA TRP A 148 -15.28 -3.95 6.57
C TRP A 148 -16.00 -2.67 6.99
N GLN A 149 -17.29 -2.79 7.34
CA GLN A 149 -18.14 -1.64 7.72
C GLN A 149 -18.03 -0.44 6.76
N GLY A 150 -18.03 -0.70 5.46
CA GLY A 150 -18.01 0.34 4.42
C GLY A 150 -16.66 1.02 4.19
N GLY A 151 -15.56 0.52 4.76
CA GLY A 151 -14.23 1.12 4.55
C GLY A 151 -13.07 0.15 4.69
N PRO A 152 -11.83 0.62 4.47
CA PRO A 152 -10.65 -0.22 4.59
C PRO A 152 -10.20 -0.30 6.05
N TRP A 153 -9.80 -1.50 6.47
CA TRP A 153 -9.29 -1.78 7.82
C TRP A 153 -8.00 -2.60 7.74
N LEU A 154 -7.04 -2.26 8.59
CA LEU A 154 -5.79 -3.00 8.76
C LEU A 154 -5.97 -4.08 9.83
N VAL A 155 -5.58 -5.32 9.52
CA VAL A 155 -5.38 -6.39 10.49
C VAL A 155 -4.00 -6.23 11.15
N TRP A 156 -3.97 -6.14 12.48
CA TRP A 156 -2.74 -6.03 13.26
C TRP A 156 -2.88 -6.64 14.66
N GLY A 157 -2.21 -7.76 14.89
CA GLY A 157 -2.34 -8.59 16.08
C GLY A 157 -3.76 -9.11 16.28
N ALA A 158 -4.26 -8.98 17.50
CA ALA A 158 -5.63 -9.33 17.87
C ALA A 158 -6.67 -8.24 17.53
N ARG A 159 -6.28 -7.20 16.79
CA ARG A 159 -7.12 -6.03 16.52
C ARG A 159 -7.19 -5.71 15.03
N VAL A 160 -8.20 -4.92 14.69
CA VAL A 160 -8.33 -4.28 13.38
C VAL A 160 -8.45 -2.78 13.56
N PHE A 161 -7.92 -2.01 12.61
CA PHE A 161 -7.89 -0.56 12.68
C PHE A 161 -8.44 0.07 11.40
N ARG A 162 -9.39 1.00 11.53
CA ARG A 162 -9.97 1.70 10.39
C ARG A 162 -8.91 2.60 9.77
N TRP A 163 -8.72 2.46 8.46
CA TRP A 163 -7.79 3.31 7.72
C TRP A 163 -8.43 4.65 7.38
N THR A 164 -7.65 5.72 7.51
CA THR A 164 -7.91 7.07 7.00
C THR A 164 -6.64 7.62 6.38
N HIS A 165 -6.72 8.71 5.61
CA HIS A 165 -5.51 9.34 5.05
C HIS A 165 -4.55 9.91 6.11
N ASP A 166 -5.06 10.22 7.31
CA ASP A 166 -4.28 10.83 8.40
C ASP A 166 -3.75 9.80 9.42
N GLY A 167 -4.14 8.52 9.27
CA GLY A 167 -3.77 7.47 10.19
C GLY A 167 -4.83 6.39 10.34
N TYR A 168 -4.59 5.53 11.31
CA TYR A 168 -5.52 4.49 11.72
C TYR A 168 -6.33 4.95 12.94
N ALA A 169 -7.61 4.61 12.96
CA ALA A 169 -8.56 4.99 14.00
C ALA A 169 -9.51 3.83 14.36
N ASN A 170 -10.38 4.05 15.34
CA ASN A 170 -11.53 3.19 15.67
C ASN A 170 -11.17 1.70 15.81
N ALA A 171 -10.15 1.37 16.59
CA ALA A 171 -9.67 0.00 16.68
C ALA A 171 -10.71 -0.95 17.30
N ALA A 172 -10.97 -2.07 16.63
CA ALA A 172 -11.89 -3.13 17.08
C ALA A 172 -11.12 -4.43 17.34
N ALA A 173 -11.75 -5.38 18.04
CA ALA A 173 -11.22 -6.74 18.16
C ALA A 173 -11.32 -7.45 16.80
N ARG A 174 -10.34 -8.31 16.48
CA ARG A 174 -10.26 -8.99 15.19
C ARG A 174 -11.42 -9.97 14.96
N ASP A 175 -11.93 -10.56 16.03
CA ASP A 175 -13.10 -11.45 16.03
C ASP A 175 -14.43 -10.72 15.73
N HIS A 176 -14.42 -9.39 15.61
CA HIS A 176 -15.54 -8.63 15.07
C HIS A 176 -15.59 -8.66 13.53
N LEU A 177 -14.50 -9.03 12.85
CA LEU A 177 -14.55 -9.29 11.41
C LEU A 177 -15.45 -10.51 11.14
N PRO A 178 -16.15 -10.56 9.99
CA PRO A 178 -16.83 -11.79 9.57
C PRO A 178 -15.84 -12.95 9.47
N GLN A 179 -16.28 -14.19 9.69
CA GLN A 179 -15.40 -15.37 9.62
C GLN A 179 -14.68 -15.46 8.27
N GLN A 180 -15.39 -15.19 7.17
CA GLN A 180 -14.81 -14.94 5.85
C GLN A 180 -14.75 -13.44 5.64
N ALA A 181 -13.53 -12.89 5.69
CA ALA A 181 -13.30 -11.46 5.55
C ALA A 181 -12.91 -11.11 4.11
N THR A 182 -13.51 -10.05 3.59
CA THR A 182 -13.18 -9.50 2.27
C THR A 182 -11.83 -8.80 2.30
N VAL A 183 -10.81 -9.43 1.74
CA VAL A 183 -9.42 -8.95 1.67
C VAL A 183 -9.20 -8.10 0.42
N VAL A 184 -8.61 -6.91 0.61
CA VAL A 184 -8.23 -6.01 -0.51
C VAL A 184 -6.73 -6.04 -0.82
N THR A 185 -5.90 -6.52 0.12
CA THR A 185 -4.49 -6.78 -0.16
C THR A 185 -4.33 -7.91 -1.18
N PRO A 186 -3.56 -7.76 -2.27
CA PRO A 186 -3.41 -8.81 -3.27
C PRO A 186 -2.97 -10.15 -2.66
N GLN A 187 -3.54 -11.25 -3.14
CA GLN A 187 -3.33 -12.58 -2.54
C GLN A 187 -1.84 -12.97 -2.50
N CYS A 188 -1.04 -12.59 -3.50
CA CYS A 188 0.40 -12.84 -3.51
C CYS A 188 1.12 -12.09 -2.38
N THR A 189 0.73 -10.85 -2.11
CA THR A 189 1.25 -10.07 -0.98
C THR A 189 0.81 -10.67 0.35
N VAL A 190 -0.43 -11.15 0.49
CA VAL A 190 -0.87 -11.85 1.72
C VAL A 190 0.00 -13.09 2.00
N ARG A 191 0.36 -13.86 0.97
CA ARG A 191 1.28 -15.01 1.12
C ARG A 191 2.66 -14.57 1.63
N VAL A 192 3.20 -13.47 1.10
CA VAL A 192 4.49 -12.91 1.52
C VAL A 192 4.45 -12.43 2.98
N LEU A 193 3.35 -11.80 3.41
CA LEU A 193 3.13 -11.40 4.80
C LEU A 193 3.09 -12.63 5.72
N ARG A 194 2.37 -13.68 5.31
CA ARG A 194 2.29 -14.95 6.03
C ARG A 194 3.65 -15.64 6.16
N ALA A 195 4.50 -15.53 5.14
CA ALA A 195 5.88 -16.01 5.17
C ALA A 195 6.85 -15.15 6.00
N GLY A 196 6.34 -14.18 6.76
CA GLY A 196 7.11 -13.46 7.78
C GLY A 196 7.55 -12.05 7.38
N TYR A 197 7.15 -11.53 6.22
CA TYR A 197 7.37 -10.11 5.94
C TYR A 197 6.46 -9.24 6.82
N ARG A 198 7.07 -8.40 7.67
CA ARG A 198 6.32 -7.41 8.48
C ARG A 198 6.40 -6.04 7.80
N PRO A 199 5.27 -5.46 7.36
CA PRO A 199 5.26 -4.14 6.72
C PRO A 199 5.37 -3.02 7.75
N LEU A 200 5.90 -1.88 7.31
CA LEU A 200 5.85 -0.64 8.06
C LEU A 200 4.43 -0.11 8.14
N VAL A 201 3.96 0.19 9.34
CA VAL A 201 2.64 0.79 9.58
C VAL A 201 2.75 2.16 10.21
N HIS A 202 1.78 3.02 9.96
CA HIS A 202 1.73 4.35 10.56
C HIS A 202 1.69 4.27 12.09
N GLU A 203 2.36 5.19 12.79
CA GLU A 203 2.51 5.23 14.26
C GLU A 203 1.18 5.27 15.04
N THR A 204 0.08 5.63 14.37
CA THR A 204 -1.27 5.55 14.96
C THR A 204 -1.71 4.12 15.25
N VAL A 205 -1.12 3.12 14.60
CA VAL A 205 -1.32 1.71 15.00
C VAL A 205 -0.69 1.52 16.38
N GLY A 206 -1.52 1.32 17.40
CA GLY A 206 -1.08 1.19 18.79
C GLY A 206 -1.10 2.48 19.60
N SER A 207 -1.25 3.65 18.96
CA SER A 207 -1.54 4.90 19.67
C SER A 207 -3.03 4.97 19.96
N SER A 208 -3.46 4.63 21.18
CA SER A 208 -4.86 4.65 21.62
C SER A 208 -5.47 6.06 21.77
N PHE A 209 -4.82 7.12 21.28
CA PHE A 209 -5.27 8.49 21.49
C PHE A 209 -5.99 9.05 20.26
N PRO A 210 -7.22 9.61 20.41
CA PRO A 210 -7.77 10.49 19.39
C PRO A 210 -6.83 11.69 19.26
N ARG A 211 -6.21 11.88 18.09
CA ARG A 211 -5.45 13.11 17.83
C ARG A 211 -6.46 14.26 17.82
N ASN A 212 -6.32 15.18 18.77
CA ASN A 212 -6.90 16.50 18.62
C ASN A 212 -6.43 17.11 17.29
N PRO A 213 -7.28 17.83 16.55
CA PRO A 213 -6.87 18.46 15.31
C PRO A 213 -5.73 19.44 15.60
N SER A 214 -4.59 19.23 14.94
CA SER A 214 -3.46 20.16 15.03
C SER A 214 -3.92 21.58 14.69
N PRO A 215 -3.40 22.62 15.37
CA PRO A 215 -3.80 24.00 15.09
C PRO A 215 -3.41 24.36 13.66
N LYS A 216 -4.33 25.02 12.95
CA LYS A 216 -4.02 25.69 11.68
C LYS A 216 -2.95 26.74 11.96
N SER A 217 -1.73 26.51 11.49
CA SER A 217 -0.74 27.57 11.36
C SER A 217 -0.92 28.25 10.01
N TYR A 218 -0.99 29.58 10.06
CA TYR A 218 -1.13 30.54 8.98
C TYR A 218 -0.02 30.44 7.93
#